data_AF-A0AAV3P225-F1
#
_entry.id   AF-A0AAV3P225-F1
#
_cell.length_a   1.000
_cell.length_b   1.000
_cell.length_c   1.000
_cell.angle_alpha   90.00
_cell.angle_beta   90.00
_cell.angle_gamma   90.00
#
_symmetry.space_group_name_H-M   'P 1'
#
loop_
_entity.id
_entity.type
_entity.pdbx_description
1 polymer ?
#
loop_
_entity_poly.entity_id
_entity_poly.type
_entity_poly.pdbx_seq_one_letter_code
_entity_poly.pdbx_strand_id
1 'polypeptide(L)'
;MIGPSASASSGSKRKSGDGDNISSSTLIRPEGRDETKKKAKRPSSKRRSNDIIEEEYSKMTVEQEELKEMQGQQLQAMQQVASAQQEAVRAKKMEMWYTLNQRKEELDEFEQEMWLNLRIELFGR
;
A
#
# COMPACT_ATOMS: atom_id res chain seq x y z
N MET A 1 -4.48 35.54 29.66
CA MET A 1 -4.20 34.28 28.93
C MET A 1 -4.64 34.48 27.48
N ILE A 2 -3.76 34.17 26.51
CA ILE A 2 -3.97 33.87 25.06
C ILE A 2 -5.11 34.66 24.39
N GLY A 3 -4.95 35.55 23.40
CA GLY A 3 -3.90 35.89 22.45
C GLY A 3 -4.63 36.59 21.27
N PRO A 4 -4.06 37.61 20.62
CA PRO A 4 -4.71 38.29 19.50
C PRO A 4 -4.41 37.55 18.19
N SER A 5 -5.34 37.54 17.23
CA SER A 5 -5.02 37.67 15.81
C SER A 5 -6.31 37.76 14.99
N ALA A 6 -6.52 38.96 14.46
CA ALA A 6 -7.49 39.25 13.42
C ALA A 6 -7.04 38.67 12.08
N SER A 7 -7.98 38.22 11.26
CA SER A 7 -7.98 38.49 9.82
C SER A 7 -9.36 38.19 9.27
N ALA A 8 -10.19 39.23 9.27
CA ALA A 8 -11.46 39.28 8.58
C ALA A 8 -11.22 39.28 7.06
N SER A 9 -12.03 38.51 6.35
CA SER A 9 -12.08 38.47 4.89
C SER A 9 -12.34 39.87 4.34
N SER A 10 -11.49 40.36 3.44
CA SER A 10 -11.78 41.59 2.69
C SER A 10 -12.09 41.23 1.25
N GLY A 11 -13.39 41.08 0.99
CA GLY A 11 -13.95 40.87 -0.32
C GLY A 11 -13.78 42.11 -1.21
N SER A 12 -13.29 41.82 -2.42
CA SER A 12 -13.45 42.57 -3.67
C SER A 12 -14.32 43.85 -3.62
N LYS A 13 -13.68 45.03 -3.65
CA LYS A 13 -14.34 46.30 -3.95
C LYS A 13 -14.70 46.37 -5.42
N ARG A 14 -16.00 46.34 -5.74
CA ARG A 14 -16.52 46.73 -7.07
C ARG A 14 -16.50 48.25 -7.14
N LYS A 15 -15.89 48.82 -8.20
CA LYS A 15 -16.01 50.26 -8.49
C LYS A 15 -17.45 50.54 -8.92
N SER A 16 -18.20 51.26 -8.09
CA SER A 16 -19.40 51.96 -8.50
C SER A 16 -18.97 53.19 -9.29
N GLY A 17 -19.48 53.32 -10.51
CA GLY A 17 -19.36 54.55 -11.28
C GLY A 17 -20.31 55.61 -10.72
N ASP A 18 -19.82 56.84 -10.64
CA ASP A 18 -20.49 58.05 -11.13
C ASP A 18 -19.49 59.21 -11.04
N GLY A 19 -19.48 60.11 -12.03
CA GLY A 19 -18.61 61.29 -12.02
C GLY A 19 -18.10 61.71 -13.39
N ASP A 20 -18.94 62.44 -14.11
CA ASP A 20 -18.56 63.26 -15.27
C ASP A 20 -17.49 64.31 -14.90
N ASN A 21 -16.39 64.36 -15.66
CA ASN A 21 -15.73 65.63 -15.96
C ASN A 21 -14.89 65.54 -17.25
N ILE A 22 -15.22 66.39 -18.21
CA ILE A 22 -14.63 66.50 -19.55
C ILE A 22 -13.39 67.40 -19.45
N SER A 23 -12.20 66.89 -19.84
CA SER A 23 -11.19 67.69 -20.57
C SER A 23 -9.89 66.91 -20.85
N SER A 24 -9.66 66.70 -22.15
CA SER A 24 -8.40 66.98 -22.85
C SER A 24 -7.10 66.32 -22.35
N SER A 25 -6.63 65.27 -23.06
CA SER A 25 -5.21 65.12 -23.46
C SER A 25 -4.99 63.86 -24.31
N THR A 26 -4.91 64.08 -25.63
CA THR A 26 -4.24 63.29 -26.69
C THR A 26 -3.85 61.81 -26.42
N LEU A 27 -4.59 60.90 -27.08
CA LEU A 27 -4.12 59.56 -27.46
C LEU A 27 -2.95 59.68 -28.45
N ILE A 28 -1.74 59.83 -27.94
CA ILE A 28 -0.52 59.63 -28.73
C ILE A 28 -0.28 58.12 -28.78
N ARG A 29 -0.65 57.47 -29.89
CA ARG A 29 -0.14 56.14 -30.23
C ARG A 29 1.33 56.28 -30.61
N PRO A 30 2.29 55.62 -29.95
CA PRO A 30 3.60 55.42 -30.54
C PRO A 30 3.42 54.38 -31.64
N GLU A 31 3.36 54.87 -32.88
CA GLU A 31 3.59 54.08 -34.07
C GLU A 31 5.01 53.51 -33.97
N GLY A 32 5.14 52.18 -34.02
CA GLY A 32 6.43 51.51 -33.97
C GLY A 32 6.54 50.44 -32.90
N ARG A 33 5.91 49.29 -33.14
CA ARG A 33 6.49 48.00 -32.74
C ARG A 33 5.94 46.85 -33.57
N ASP A 34 6.20 46.92 -34.87
CA ASP A 34 6.12 45.72 -35.71
C ASP A 34 7.48 45.02 -35.66
N GLU A 35 7.70 44.23 -34.61
CA GLU A 35 8.82 43.30 -34.54
C GLU A 35 8.33 41.95 -34.03
N THR A 36 8.13 41.07 -35.01
CA THR A 36 8.03 39.63 -34.93
C THR A 36 8.82 39.03 -33.76
N LYS A 37 8.13 38.62 -32.69
CA LYS A 37 8.65 37.58 -31.79
C LYS A 37 7.88 36.29 -32.04
N LYS A 38 8.33 35.54 -33.04
CA LYS A 38 8.15 34.08 -33.03
C LYS A 38 8.85 33.57 -31.77
N LYS A 39 8.11 33.44 -30.67
CA LYS A 39 8.57 32.67 -29.52
C LYS A 39 8.66 31.23 -30.01
N ALA A 40 9.87 30.78 -30.35
CA ALA A 40 10.15 29.37 -30.57
C ALA A 40 9.58 28.61 -29.36
N LYS A 41 8.61 27.72 -29.61
CA LYS A 41 8.13 26.78 -28.60
C LYS A 41 9.37 26.04 -28.11
N ARG A 42 9.84 26.32 -26.89
CA ARG A 42 10.86 25.53 -26.22
C ARG A 42 10.39 24.07 -26.27
N PRO A 43 11.06 23.15 -26.98
CA PRO A 43 10.75 21.76 -26.81
C PRO A 43 11.28 21.29 -25.44
N SER A 44 10.62 20.30 -24.87
CA SER A 44 11.19 19.32 -23.92
C SER A 44 10.94 19.43 -22.40
N SER A 45 10.28 20.45 -21.83
CA SER A 45 9.91 20.35 -20.40
C SER A 45 8.88 19.25 -20.15
N LYS A 46 7.93 19.07 -21.07
CA LYS A 46 6.84 18.09 -20.98
C LYS A 46 7.29 16.67 -21.34
N ARG A 47 8.36 16.53 -22.12
CA ARG A 47 8.96 15.23 -22.45
C ARG A 47 9.78 14.72 -21.26
N ARG A 48 10.66 15.55 -20.70
CA ARG A 48 11.43 15.23 -19.49
C ARG A 48 10.56 14.87 -18.29
N SER A 49 9.42 15.56 -18.09
CA SER A 49 8.50 15.20 -17.02
C SER A 49 7.83 13.86 -17.24
N ASN A 50 7.51 13.51 -18.50
CA ASN A 50 6.92 12.22 -18.81
C ASN A 50 7.94 11.09 -18.62
N ASP A 51 9.19 11.31 -19.01
CA ASP A 51 10.26 10.32 -18.83
C ASP A 51 10.49 10.01 -17.33
N ILE A 52 10.49 11.04 -16.47
CA ILE A 52 10.60 10.88 -15.00
C ILE A 52 9.37 10.15 -14.43
N ILE A 53 8.18 10.48 -14.93
CA ILE A 53 6.94 9.82 -14.50
C ILE A 53 6.98 8.33 -14.89
N GLU A 54 7.38 8.00 -16.11
CA GLU A 54 7.50 6.62 -16.58
C GLU A 54 8.55 5.83 -15.79
N GLU A 55 9.67 6.44 -15.42
CA GLU A 55 10.71 5.84 -14.57
C GLU A 55 10.17 5.53 -13.16
N GLU A 56 9.48 6.48 -12.53
CA GLU A 56 8.87 6.29 -11.20
C GLU A 56 7.75 5.23 -11.22
N TYR A 57 6.92 5.20 -12.27
CA TYR A 57 5.92 4.13 -12.44
C TYR A 57 6.59 2.76 -12.58
N SER A 58 7.65 2.66 -13.39
CA SER A 58 8.41 1.42 -13.56
C SER A 58 9.00 0.96 -12.22
N LYS A 59 9.56 1.87 -11.43
CA LYS A 59 10.07 1.57 -10.09
C LYS A 59 8.98 1.08 -9.14
N MET A 60 7.83 1.75 -9.10
CA MET A 60 6.70 1.30 -8.28
C MET A 60 6.19 -0.08 -8.69
N THR A 61 6.17 -0.40 -9.99
CA THR A 61 5.75 -1.73 -10.46
C THR A 61 6.71 -2.83 -10.01
N VAL A 62 8.03 -2.57 -10.05
CA VAL A 62 9.04 -3.52 -9.59
C VAL A 62 8.93 -3.72 -8.08
N GLU A 63 8.85 -2.63 -7.30
CA GLU A 63 8.68 -2.70 -5.84
C GLU A 63 7.40 -3.47 -5.46
N GLN A 64 6.30 -3.29 -6.20
CA GLN A 64 5.07 -4.02 -5.96
C GLN A 64 5.23 -5.52 -6.22
N GLU A 65 5.94 -5.89 -7.29
CA GLU A 65 6.20 -7.28 -7.64
C GLU A 65 7.09 -7.96 -6.59
N GLU A 66 8.17 -7.29 -6.16
CA GLU A 66 9.04 -7.77 -5.08
C GLU A 66 8.28 -7.93 -3.75
N LEU A 67 7.40 -6.99 -3.42
CA LEU A 67 6.60 -7.05 -2.20
C LEU A 67 5.59 -8.21 -2.25
N LYS A 68 4.99 -8.44 -3.42
CA LYS A 68 4.10 -9.59 -3.64
C LYS A 68 4.86 -10.90 -3.55
N GLU A 69 6.08 -10.96 -4.07
CA GLU A 69 6.93 -12.14 -3.95
C GLU A 69 7.30 -12.42 -2.49
N MET A 70 7.76 -11.41 -1.74
CA MET A 70 8.06 -11.55 -0.31
C MET A 70 6.84 -12.02 0.49
N GLN A 71 5.65 -11.48 0.22
CA GLN A 71 4.42 -11.96 0.86
C GLN A 71 4.13 -13.42 0.51
N GLY A 72 4.34 -13.83 -0.75
CA GLY A 72 4.20 -15.22 -1.17
C GLY A 72 5.16 -16.15 -0.43
N GLN A 73 6.43 -15.76 -0.33
CA GLN A 73 7.46 -16.52 0.40
C GLN A 73 7.14 -16.61 1.90
N GLN A 74 6.67 -15.52 2.52
CA GLN A 74 6.28 -15.50 3.92
C GLN A 74 5.10 -16.44 4.19
N LEU A 75 4.08 -16.42 3.32
CA LEU A 75 2.92 -17.31 3.43
C LEU A 75 3.34 -18.77 3.30
N GLN A 76 4.24 -19.07 2.36
CA GLN A 76 4.77 -20.42 2.16
C GLN A 76 5.57 -20.89 3.38
N ALA A 77 6.44 -20.05 3.94
CA ALA A 77 7.20 -20.37 5.14
C ALA A 77 6.27 -20.64 6.34
N MET A 78 5.21 -19.82 6.52
CA MET A 78 4.22 -20.04 7.56
C MET A 78 3.48 -21.37 7.38
N GLN A 79 3.12 -21.72 6.15
CA GLN A 79 2.48 -22.99 5.83
C GLN A 79 3.39 -24.19 6.16
N GLN A 80 4.69 -24.10 5.84
CA GLN A 80 5.66 -25.15 6.18
C GLN A 80 5.83 -25.32 7.69
N VAL A 81 5.84 -24.23 8.45
CA VAL A 81 5.89 -24.30 9.93
C VAL A 81 4.63 -24.97 10.47
N ALA A 82 3.46 -24.60 9.95
CA ALA A 82 2.21 -25.21 10.37
C ALA A 82 2.16 -26.72 10.07
N SER A 83 2.62 -27.15 8.88
CA SER A 83 2.68 -28.57 8.55
C SER A 83 3.70 -29.32 9.41
N ALA A 84 4.88 -28.75 9.65
CA ALA A 84 5.89 -29.34 10.51
C ALA A 84 5.39 -29.52 11.96
N GLN A 85 4.62 -28.56 12.48
CA GLN A 85 3.98 -28.70 13.79
C GLN A 85 2.94 -29.83 13.82
N GLN A 86 2.11 -29.93 12.79
CA GLN A 86 1.13 -31.02 12.68
C GLN A 86 1.83 -32.40 12.59
N GLU A 87 2.91 -32.50 11.82
CA GLU A 87 3.72 -33.72 11.73
C GLU A 87 4.38 -34.08 13.07
N ALA A 88 4.91 -33.10 13.80
CA ALA A 88 5.50 -33.33 15.12
C ALA A 88 4.46 -33.84 16.14
N VAL A 89 3.26 -33.26 16.13
CA VAL A 89 2.15 -33.74 16.98
C VAL A 89 1.76 -35.17 16.57
N ARG A 90 1.63 -35.43 15.27
CA ARG A 90 1.31 -36.77 14.76
C ARG A 90 2.38 -37.79 15.14
N ALA A 91 3.66 -37.43 15.08
CA ALA A 91 4.78 -38.30 15.46
C ALA A 91 4.71 -38.69 16.94
N LYS A 92 4.45 -37.73 17.84
CA LYS A 92 4.26 -38.02 19.27
C LYS A 92 3.06 -38.94 19.54
N LYS A 93 1.94 -38.71 18.84
CA LYS A 93 0.76 -39.59 18.91
C LYS A 93 1.11 -41.01 18.45
N MET A 94 1.85 -41.15 17.35
CA MET A 94 2.32 -42.45 16.85
C MET A 94 3.25 -43.18 17.84
N GLU A 95 4.18 -42.46 18.47
CA GLU A 95 5.09 -43.00 19.48
C GLU A 95 4.34 -43.53 20.70
N MET A 96 3.39 -42.74 21.21
CA MET A 96 2.53 -43.15 22.32
C MET A 96 1.70 -44.37 21.94
N TRP A 97 1.07 -44.35 20.76
CA TRP A 97 0.31 -45.49 20.26
C TRP A 97 1.18 -46.75 20.16
N TYR A 98 2.41 -46.66 19.65
CA TYR A 98 3.34 -47.78 19.55
C TYR A 98 3.74 -48.33 20.92
N THR A 99 3.92 -47.44 21.91
CA THR A 99 4.25 -47.82 23.29
C THR A 99 3.10 -48.61 23.93
N LEU A 100 1.87 -48.10 23.83
CA LEU A 100 0.68 -48.77 24.35
C LEU A 100 0.42 -50.09 23.61
N ASN A 101 0.64 -50.11 22.28
CA ASN A 101 0.41 -51.30 21.47
C ASN A 101 1.38 -52.45 21.79
N GLN A 102 2.58 -52.16 22.28
CA GLN A 102 3.53 -53.20 22.73
C GLN A 102 3.08 -53.92 24.00
N ARG A 103 2.40 -53.21 24.92
CA ARG A 103 1.91 -53.76 26.19
C ARG A 103 0.39 -53.95 26.21
N LYS A 104 -0.19 -54.23 25.04
CA LYS A 104 -1.65 -54.16 24.84
C LYS A 104 -2.47 -55.04 25.79
N GLU A 105 -1.90 -56.16 26.25
CA GLU A 105 -2.55 -57.11 27.15
C GLU A 105 -2.54 -56.66 28.62
N GLU A 106 -1.71 -55.67 28.96
CA GLU A 106 -1.50 -55.15 30.32
C GLU A 106 -2.10 -53.75 30.53
N LEU A 107 -2.76 -53.20 29.51
CA LEU A 107 -3.36 -51.85 29.56
C LEU A 107 -4.49 -51.81 30.58
N ASP A 108 -4.47 -50.80 31.45
CA ASP A 108 -5.62 -50.44 32.28
C ASP A 108 -6.76 -49.83 31.44
N GLU A 109 -7.91 -49.57 32.06
CA GLU A 109 -9.10 -49.04 31.37
C GLU A 109 -8.85 -47.67 30.71
N PHE A 110 -8.08 -46.80 31.37
CA PHE A 110 -7.72 -45.48 30.85
C PHE A 110 -6.75 -45.59 29.66
N GLU A 111 -5.76 -46.46 29.77
CA GLU A 111 -4.79 -46.72 28.71
C GLU A 111 -5.43 -47.40 27.50
N GLN A 112 -6.42 -48.26 27.70
CA GLN A 112 -7.22 -48.84 26.62
C GLN A 112 -8.03 -47.77 25.87
N GLU A 113 -8.68 -46.85 26.60
CA GLU A 113 -9.40 -45.73 25.99
C GLU A 113 -8.45 -44.82 25.20
N MET A 114 -7.30 -44.48 25.78
CA MET A 114 -6.26 -43.69 25.12
C MET A 114 -5.74 -44.39 23.85
N TRP A 115 -5.50 -45.71 23.91
CA TRP A 115 -5.08 -46.49 22.74
C TRP A 115 -6.13 -46.47 21.62
N LEU A 116 -7.41 -46.65 21.96
CA LEU A 116 -8.52 -46.57 20.99
C LEU A 116 -8.62 -45.18 20.36
N ASN A 117 -8.56 -44.12 21.17
CA ASN A 117 -8.61 -42.74 20.68
C ASN A 117 -7.44 -42.44 19.75
N LEU A 118 -6.21 -42.81 20.13
CA LEU A 118 -5.04 -42.66 19.27
C LEU A 118 -5.17 -43.44 17.98
N ARG A 119 -5.72 -44.66 18.02
CA ARG A 119 -5.94 -45.49 16.83
C ARG A 119 -6.92 -44.83 15.85
N ILE A 120 -8.02 -44.27 16.37
CA ILE A 120 -9.01 -43.53 15.58
C ILE A 120 -8.40 -42.25 15.02
N GLU A 121 -7.69 -41.46 15.82
CA GLU A 121 -7.09 -40.20 15.37
C GLU A 121 -5.98 -40.41 14.32
N LEU A 122 -5.20 -41.48 14.43
CA LEU A 122 -4.07 -41.75 13.54
C LEU A 122 -4.45 -42.51 12.26
N PHE A 123 -5.46 -43.38 12.33
CA PHE A 123 -5.79 -44.33 11.26
C PHE A 123 -7.28 -44.34 10.85
N GLY A 124 -8.14 -43.62 11.56
CA GLY A 124 -9.58 -43.53 11.29
C GLY A 124 -10.37 -44.81 11.59
N ARG A 125 -9.84 -45.74 12.39
CA ARG A 125 -10.43 -47.08 12.63
C ARG A 125 -10.13 -47.65 14.01
#